data_AF-A0A0S3T2A5-F1
#
_entry.id   AF-A0A0S3T2A5-F1
#
_cell.length_a   1.000
_cell.length_b   1.000
_cell.length_c   1.000
_cell.angle_alpha   90.00
_cell.angle_beta   90.00
_cell.angle_gamma   90.00
#
_symmetry.space_group_name_H-M   'P 1'
#
loop_
_entity.id
_entity.type
_entity.pdbx_description
1 polymer ?
#
loop_
_entity_poly.entity_id
_entity_poly.type
_entity_poly.pdbx_seq_one_letter_code
_entity_poly.pdbx_strand_id
1 'polypeptide(L)'
;MPLTIIIINIIALVMGFLRTVFSVIPQWNKLLGSMFFSFWVLSHMYPFAKGLMGKRGRVPTIIYVWAGILSITIALLWITVDPPSDPIQT
;
A
#
# COMPACT_ATOMS: atom_id res chain seq x y z
N MET A 1 2.75 -20.94 -4.42
CA MET A 1 2.10 -20.59 -5.71
C MET A 1 1.60 -19.15 -5.60
N PRO A 2 1.82 -18.25 -6.55
CA PRO A 2 1.39 -16.85 -6.46
C PRO A 2 -0.11 -16.69 -6.15
N LEU A 3 -0.92 -17.63 -6.62
CA LEU A 3 -2.33 -17.77 -6.29
C LEU A 3 -2.59 -17.94 -4.77
N THR A 4 -1.76 -18.72 -4.06
CA THR A 4 -1.94 -18.96 -2.62
C THR A 4 -1.71 -17.70 -1.80
N ILE A 5 -0.79 -16.83 -2.24
CA ILE A 5 -0.53 -15.55 -1.56
C ILE A 5 -1.76 -14.64 -1.68
N ILE A 6 -2.40 -14.58 -2.85
CA ILE A 6 -3.63 -13.80 -3.07
C ILE A 6 -4.76 -14.33 -2.19
N ILE A 7 -4.96 -15.65 -2.16
CA ILE A 7 -6.02 -16.29 -1.37
C ILE A 7 -5.82 -16.01 0.13
N ILE A 8 -4.60 -16.21 0.65
CA ILE A 8 -4.29 -15.97 2.06
C ILE A 8 -4.46 -14.49 2.42
N ASN A 9 -4.08 -13.58 1.53
CA ASN A 9 -4.22 -12.14 1.76
C ASN A 9 -5.69 -11.72 1.93
N ILE A 10 -6.58 -12.24 1.07
CA ILE A 10 -8.02 -11.99 1.15
C ILE A 10 -8.60 -12.59 2.44
N ILE A 11 -8.22 -13.82 2.80
CA ILE A 11 -8.69 -14.46 4.04
C ILE A 11 -8.23 -13.65 5.27
N ALA A 12 -6.98 -13.19 5.29
CA ALA A 12 -6.42 -12.39 6.37
C ALA A 12 -7.14 -11.03 6.51
N LEU A 13 -7.48 -10.40 5.39
CA LEU A 13 -8.25 -9.15 5.35
C LEU A 13 -9.64 -9.33 5.96
N VAL A 14 -10.36 -10.38 5.53
CA VAL A 14 -11.72 -10.68 6.03
C VAL A 14 -11.69 -11.04 7.51
N MET A 15 -10.75 -11.88 7.94
CA MET A 15 -10.57 -12.23 9.36
C MET A 15 -10.25 -11.00 10.23
N GLY A 16 -9.37 -10.11 9.75
CA GLY A 16 -9.05 -8.86 10.44
C GLY A 16 -10.27 -7.95 10.57
N PHE A 17 -11.05 -7.81 9.49
CA PHE A 17 -12.28 -7.01 9.49
C PHE A 17 -13.31 -7.54 10.48
N LEU A 18 -13.60 -8.84 10.43
CA LEU A 18 -14.54 -9.48 11.34
C LEU A 18 -14.10 -9.31 12.81
N ARG A 19 -12.81 -9.53 13.10
CA ARG A 19 -12.28 -9.38 14.47
C ARG A 19 -12.46 -7.97 15.01
N THR A 20 -12.29 -6.95 14.18
CA THR A 20 -12.37 -5.56 14.64
C THR A 20 -13.81 -5.04 14.70
N VAL A 21 -14.70 -5.50 13.81
CA VAL A 21 -16.14 -5.15 13.86
C VAL A 21 -16.81 -5.76 15.10
N PHE A 22 -16.46 -7.00 15.46
CA PHE A 22 -17.00 -7.66 16.65
C PHE A 22 -16.20 -7.41 17.94
N SER A 23 -15.21 -6.50 17.91
CA SER A 23 -14.41 -6.15 19.09
C SER A 23 -15.12 -5.12 19.97
N VAL A 24 -15.04 -5.31 21.30
CA VAL A 24 -15.53 -4.34 22.30
C VAL A 24 -14.77 -3.01 22.21
N ILE A 25 -13.49 -3.03 21.81
CA ILE A 25 -12.68 -1.83 21.56
C ILE A 25 -12.15 -1.91 20.11
N PRO A 26 -12.82 -1.27 19.15
CA PRO A 26 -12.45 -1.39 17.74
C PRO A 26 -11.16 -0.61 17.44
N GLN A 27 -10.13 -1.32 16.99
CA GLN A 27 -8.84 -0.75 16.59
C GLN A 27 -8.83 -0.37 15.12
N TRP A 28 -9.56 0.70 14.77
CA TRP A 28 -9.73 1.18 13.39
C TRP A 28 -8.42 1.48 12.66
N ASN A 29 -7.42 2.04 13.34
CA ASN A 29 -6.10 2.34 12.75
C ASN A 29 -5.36 1.07 12.30
N LYS A 30 -5.45 0.01 13.10
CA LYS A 30 -4.84 -1.28 12.79
C LYS A 30 -5.56 -1.97 11.63
N LEU A 31 -6.88 -1.79 11.54
CA LEU A 31 -7.68 -2.23 10.40
C LEU A 31 -7.25 -1.53 9.12
N LEU A 32 -7.17 -0.20 9.13
CA LEU A 32 -6.77 0.60 7.97
C LEU A 32 -5.39 0.17 7.46
N GLY A 33 -4.42 -0.04 8.35
CA GLY A 33 -3.10 -0.55 7.96
C GLY A 33 -3.15 -1.96 7.34
N SER A 34 -3.97 -2.86 7.90
CA SER A 34 -4.14 -4.22 7.36
C SER A 34 -4.86 -4.24 6.00
N MET A 35 -5.84 -3.34 5.81
CA MET A 35 -6.54 -3.13 4.53
C MET A 35 -5.62 -2.54 3.48
N PHE A 36 -4.86 -1.50 3.83
CA PHE A 36 -3.88 -0.88 2.93
C PHE A 36 -2.81 -1.87 2.51
N PHE A 37 -2.26 -2.64 3.45
CA PHE A 37 -1.26 -3.66 3.15
C PHE A 37 -1.82 -4.77 2.24
N SER A 38 -3.04 -5.21 2.48
CA SER A 38 -3.70 -6.21 1.63
C SER A 38 -3.92 -5.68 0.21
N PHE A 39 -4.47 -4.48 0.09
CA PHE A 39 -4.71 -3.81 -1.20
C PHE A 39 -3.40 -3.54 -1.97
N TRP A 40 -2.33 -3.20 -1.26
CA TRP A 40 -0.99 -3.01 -1.81
C TRP A 40 -0.42 -4.30 -2.42
N VAL A 41 -0.51 -5.42 -1.70
CA VAL A 41 -0.05 -6.73 -2.17
C VAL A 41 -0.84 -7.17 -3.41
N LEU A 42 -2.16 -7.00 -3.41
CA LEU A 42 -3.03 -7.27 -4.56
C LEU A 42 -2.66 -6.41 -5.78
N SER A 43 -2.44 -5.11 -5.57
CA SER A 43 -2.01 -4.18 -6.64
C SER A 43 -0.68 -4.58 -7.25
N HIS A 44 0.25 -5.12 -6.44
CA HIS A 44 1.55 -5.59 -6.89
C HIS A 44 1.51 -6.94 -7.60
N MET A 45 0.53 -7.80 -7.29
CA MET A 45 0.38 -9.12 -7.93
C MET A 45 -0.60 -9.14 -9.12
N TYR A 46 -1.45 -8.12 -9.28
CA TYR A 46 -2.24 -7.91 -10.50
C TYR A 46 -1.41 -7.89 -11.82
N PRO A 47 -0.21 -7.29 -11.89
CA PRO A 47 0.66 -7.42 -13.07
C PRO A 47 1.15 -8.85 -13.31
N PHE A 48 1.29 -9.66 -12.26
CA PHE A 48 1.67 -11.07 -12.37
C PHE A 48 0.49 -11.93 -12.86
N ALA A 49 -0.72 -11.70 -12.35
CA ALA A 49 -1.95 -12.33 -12.84
C ALA A 49 -2.19 -11.99 -14.32
N LYS A 50 -1.96 -10.72 -14.72
CA LYS A 50 -1.97 -10.32 -16.14
C LYS A 50 -0.82 -10.90 -16.95
N GLY A 51 0.34 -11.14 -16.34
CA GLY A 51 1.48 -11.83 -16.97
C GLY A 51 1.16 -13.26 -17.36
N LEU A 52 0.38 -13.99 -16.54
CA LEU A 52 -0.09 -15.34 -16.85
C LEU A 52 -1.19 -15.38 -17.93
N MET A 53 -1.90 -14.28 -18.17
CA MET A 53 -2.97 -14.17 -19.17
C MET A 53 -2.48 -13.92 -20.61
N GLY A 54 -1.17 -14.02 -20.86
CA GLY A 54 -0.63 -14.38 -22.17
C GLY A 54 -0.83 -13.41 -23.35
N LYS A 55 -1.30 -12.17 -23.15
CA LYS A 55 -1.34 -11.16 -24.24
C LYS A 55 -0.78 -9.79 -23.83
N ARG A 56 0.44 -9.56 -24.33
CA ARG A 56 1.22 -8.30 -24.49
C ARG A 56 1.54 -7.52 -23.20
N GLY A 57 2.70 -7.87 -22.64
CA GLY A 57 3.35 -7.19 -21.52
C GLY A 57 3.83 -5.79 -21.90
N ARG A 58 3.14 -4.78 -21.37
CA ARG A 58 3.73 -3.47 -21.10
C ARG A 58 3.95 -3.38 -19.59
N VAL A 59 5.11 -2.89 -19.19
CA VAL A 59 5.40 -2.58 -17.79
C VAL A 59 4.25 -1.68 -17.30
N PRO A 60 3.48 -2.10 -16.28
CA PRO A 60 2.25 -1.40 -15.96
C PRO A 60 2.62 -0.05 -15.35
N THR A 61 2.16 1.02 -16.00
CA THR A 61 2.37 2.43 -15.60
C THR A 61 2.05 2.69 -14.13
N ILE A 62 1.21 1.84 -13.51
CA ILE A 62 0.85 1.85 -12.09
C ILE A 62 2.06 1.91 -11.14
N ILE A 63 3.18 1.27 -11.49
CA ILE A 63 4.39 1.22 -10.65
C ILE A 63 5.04 2.61 -10.58
N TYR A 64 5.07 3.32 -11.72
CA TYR A 64 5.61 4.67 -11.80
C TYR A 64 4.73 5.68 -11.05
N VAL A 65 3.41 5.51 -11.08
CA VAL A 65 2.47 6.39 -10.36
C VAL A 65 2.65 6.25 -8.84
N TRP A 66 2.75 5.02 -8.33
CA TRP A 66 2.98 4.79 -6.90
C TRP A 66 4.35 5.32 -6.43
N ALA A 67 5.40 5.14 -7.23
CA ALA A 67 6.72 5.68 -6.91
C ALA A 67 6.70 7.22 -6.83
N GLY A 68 5.95 7.89 -7.71
CA GLY A 68 5.78 9.35 -7.65
C GLY A 68 5.08 9.81 -6.37
N ILE A 69 3.96 9.17 -6.00
CA ILE A 69 3.20 9.52 -4.79
C ILE A 69 4.04 9.29 -3.52
N LEU A 70 4.76 8.16 -3.45
CA LEU A 70 5.62 7.85 -2.32
C LEU A 70 6.79 8.84 -2.24
N SER A 71 7.39 9.18 -3.39
CA SER A 71 8.50 10.14 -3.47
C SER A 71 8.09 11.53 -2.98
N ILE A 72 6.92 12.03 -3.38
CA ILE A 72 6.41 13.33 -2.92
C ILE A 72 6.11 13.28 -1.42
N THR A 73 5.49 12.21 -0.94
CA THR A 73 5.16 12.05 0.49
C THR A 73 6.42 12.05 1.35
N ILE A 74 7.46 11.32 0.95
CA ILE A 74 8.75 11.28 1.65
C ILE A 74 9.46 12.64 1.57
N ALA A 75 9.42 13.33 0.43
CA ALA A 75 9.99 14.66 0.29
C ALA A 75 9.31 15.69 1.21
N LEU A 76 7.98 15.63 1.33
CA LEU A 76 7.21 16.48 2.23
C LEU A 76 7.42 16.10 3.71
N LEU A 77 7.52 14.81 4.02
CA LEU A 77 7.89 14.39 5.37
C LEU A 77 9.28 14.90 5.75
N TRP A 78 10.25 14.82 4.84
CA TRP A 78 11.60 15.33 5.08
C TRP A 78 11.61 16.83 5.38
N ILE A 79 10.93 17.66 4.58
CA ILE A 79 10.86 19.12 4.83
C ILE A 79 10.17 19.44 6.16
N THR A 80 9.22 18.62 6.60
CA THR A 80 8.55 18.84 7.89
C THR A 80 9.37 18.40 9.09
N VAL A 81 10.27 17.44 8.92
CA VAL A 81 11.10 16.89 10.01
C VAL A 81 12.36 17.73 10.21
N ASP A 82 13.00 18.16 9.11
CA ASP A 82 14.18 19.01 9.16
C ASP A 82 13.95 20.20 8.21
N PRO A 83 13.14 21.19 8.64
CA PRO A 83 12.92 22.37 7.82
C PRO A 83 14.27 23.05 7.59
N PRO A 84 14.64 23.39 6.34
CA PRO A 84 15.85 24.13 6.07
C PRO A 84 15.79 25.41 6.89
N SER A 85 16.78 25.59 7.77
CA SER A 85 16.93 26.79 8.57
C SER A 85 16.98 27.98 7.62
N ASP A 86 15.96 28.83 7.68
CA ASP A 86 15.96 30.12 6.99
C ASP A 86 17.32 30.78 7.27
N PRO A 87 18.08 31.21 6.24
CA PRO A 87 19.26 32.02 6.48
C PRO A 87 18.75 33.25 7.21
N ILE A 88 19.14 33.37 8.48
CA ILE A 88 18.82 34.51 9.32
C ILE A 88 19.22 35.75 8.52
N GLN A 89 18.23 36.49 8.03
CA GLN A 89 18.42 37.83 7.49
C GLN A 89 18.66 38.75 8.69
N THR A 90 19.93 38.90 9.10
CA THR A 90 20.39 39.99 9.96
C THR A 90 21.72 40.50 9.44
#